data_AF-A0A642VCV9-F1
#
_entry.id   AF-A0A642VCV9-F1
#
_cell.length_a   1.000
_cell.length_b   1.000
_cell.length_c   1.000
_cell.angle_alpha   90.00
_cell.angle_beta   90.00
_cell.angle_gamma   90.00
#
_symmetry.space_group_name_H-M   'P 1'
#
loop_
_entity.id
_entity.type
_entity.pdbx_description
1 polymer ?
#
loop_
_entity_poly.entity_id
_entity_poly.type
_entity_poly.pdbx_seq_one_letter_code
_entity_poly.pdbx_strand_id
1 'polypeptide(L)'
;MTASCDDQEQVEVAIIGNGPSGIFLSYILSGHNPYYDSEVHGPHPDSTLDQLLNKYVYRGAGSPSLLDAVSDTELLDYVSSRYASFYSSNMLAVDLLVDTLVAADETEFASNSACKKSRILWKQCKQVSHKVLGNSPHAGGQWTNINETDGPEDMSLSYAEMLSLPEYSYSEFFEEKYHTRLKDYSRPTRRDVSDYYAEYPKRVGIESNFMFNVTVTCVDEAKDNCSSFNVTYVNHKTGTTTSLRASNVVLASGVSDRPNYKHSSASQDFGQLAKIISSADDKHFLNTHTVVPPLATPPCEDPCTHGPCSTLIIGSGVSAAEAINKCQKGSSVIHIFKWDPKNNPCPLRRYPKELYPEYASVYNLIVKTVREAKAKKHCTMTEQEDNRDYEGLVNAKVIEITPDGMVDIELENGDIIHRRVSKIKLRTGRSGCLDYVCPRVLNHINEDAGDNEYLSHITKNTIRDELDGFSSNLKITDKVYAIGSLSGDTLVRFMLGGCMLVAQQLMSP
;
A
#
# COMPACT_ATOMS: atom_id res chain seq x y z
N MET A 1 5.47 -42.08 -11.10
CA MET A 1 5.48 -42.10 -9.62
C MET A 1 4.56 -40.98 -9.16
N THR A 2 3.34 -41.33 -8.75
CA THR A 2 2.37 -40.40 -8.16
C THR A 2 2.86 -40.04 -6.76
N ALA A 3 3.27 -38.78 -6.55
CA ALA A 3 3.54 -38.27 -5.22
C ALA A 3 2.27 -38.48 -4.37
N SER A 4 2.41 -39.13 -3.22
CA SER A 4 1.30 -39.32 -2.30
C SER A 4 0.85 -37.96 -1.75
N CYS A 5 -0.43 -37.80 -1.48
CA CYS A 5 -1.00 -36.57 -0.92
C CYS A 5 -0.49 -36.24 0.50
N ASP A 6 0.28 -37.14 1.12
CA ASP A 6 0.75 -37.06 2.52
C ASP A 6 2.06 -36.29 2.74
N ASP A 7 2.76 -35.85 1.68
CA ASP A 7 4.03 -35.09 1.80
C ASP A 7 3.87 -33.55 1.64
N GLN A 8 2.64 -33.03 1.55
CA GLN A 8 2.41 -31.59 1.47
C GLN A 8 2.51 -30.92 2.85
N GLU A 9 3.29 -29.85 2.93
CA GLU A 9 3.40 -29.03 4.15
C GLU A 9 2.01 -28.53 4.57
N GLN A 10 1.66 -28.73 5.84
CA GLN A 10 0.37 -28.33 6.42
C GLN A 10 0.56 -27.27 7.50
N VAL A 11 -0.22 -26.20 7.41
CA VAL A 11 -0.24 -25.12 8.39
C VAL A 11 -1.66 -24.75 8.76
N GLU A 12 -1.82 -24.07 9.89
CA GLU A 12 -3.14 -23.60 10.30
C GLU A 12 -3.54 -22.33 9.52
N VAL A 13 -2.56 -21.46 9.23
CA VAL A 13 -2.79 -20.18 8.54
C VAL A 13 -1.77 -19.95 7.43
N ALA A 14 -2.24 -19.66 6.21
CA ALA A 14 -1.42 -19.11 5.13
C ALA A 14 -1.68 -17.61 4.99
N ILE A 15 -0.66 -16.79 5.21
CA ILE A 15 -0.70 -15.33 5.03
C ILE A 15 -0.08 -15.01 3.66
N ILE A 16 -0.87 -14.43 2.75
CA ILE A 16 -0.44 -14.11 1.39
C ILE A 16 -0.07 -12.64 1.33
N GLY A 17 1.21 -12.34 1.37
CA GLY A 17 1.77 -10.99 1.39
C GLY A 17 2.70 -10.81 2.59
N ASN A 18 3.97 -10.51 2.33
CA ASN A 18 5.01 -10.28 3.34
C ASN A 18 5.26 -8.78 3.60
N GLY A 19 4.22 -7.95 3.40
CA GLY A 19 4.21 -6.54 3.76
C GLY A 19 4.00 -6.31 5.26
N PRO A 20 3.96 -5.06 5.71
CA PRO A 20 3.84 -4.72 7.13
C PRO A 20 2.67 -5.39 7.86
N SER A 21 1.50 -5.54 7.22
CA SER A 21 0.34 -6.22 7.81
C SER A 21 0.58 -7.73 8.01
N GLY A 22 1.17 -8.40 7.02
CA GLY A 22 1.54 -9.80 7.11
C GLY A 22 2.64 -10.05 8.16
N ILE A 23 3.60 -9.13 8.27
CA ILE A 23 4.64 -9.17 9.32
C ILE A 23 3.99 -9.09 10.71
N PHE A 24 3.10 -8.11 10.91
CA PHE A 24 2.50 -7.89 12.21
C PHE A 24 1.53 -9.01 12.61
N LEU A 25 0.73 -9.54 11.68
CA LEU A 25 -0.09 -10.70 11.98
C LEU A 25 0.78 -11.92 12.34
N SER A 26 1.86 -12.17 11.61
CA SER A 26 2.81 -13.25 11.93
C SER A 26 3.44 -13.08 13.32
N TYR A 27 3.72 -11.85 13.74
CA TYR A 27 4.21 -11.55 15.09
C TYR A 27 3.21 -12.00 16.17
N ILE A 28 1.91 -11.66 16.03
CA ILE A 28 0.86 -12.10 16.98
C ILE A 28 0.72 -13.63 16.95
N LEU A 29 0.60 -14.23 15.75
CA LEU A 29 0.44 -15.69 15.60
C LEU A 29 1.66 -16.48 16.09
N SER A 30 2.83 -15.84 16.19
CA SER A 30 4.04 -16.40 16.83
C SER A 30 3.97 -16.33 18.37
N GLY A 31 2.81 -16.01 18.93
CA GLY A 31 2.49 -16.06 20.36
C GLY A 31 2.73 -14.75 21.10
N HIS A 32 2.91 -13.62 20.43
CA HIS A 32 3.03 -12.33 21.10
C HIS A 32 1.64 -11.75 21.36
N ASN A 33 1.06 -12.08 22.52
CA ASN A 33 -0.27 -11.60 22.89
C ASN A 33 -0.20 -10.19 23.52
N PRO A 34 -1.01 -9.23 23.04
CA PRO A 34 -1.07 -7.87 23.58
C PRO A 34 -1.97 -7.81 24.83
N TYR A 35 -1.50 -7.15 25.88
CA TYR A 35 -2.25 -6.86 27.12
C TYR A 35 -2.23 -5.36 27.41
N TYR A 36 -3.26 -4.86 28.09
CA TYR A 36 -3.27 -3.49 28.54
C TYR A 36 -2.21 -3.26 29.63
N ASP A 37 -1.42 -2.20 29.49
CA ASP A 37 -0.38 -1.79 30.43
C ASP A 37 -0.63 -0.38 30.96
N SER A 38 -1.06 -0.31 32.21
CA SER A 38 -1.26 0.93 32.96
C SER A 38 -0.07 1.27 33.88
N GLU A 39 0.99 0.46 33.90
CA GLU A 39 2.06 0.55 34.89
C GLU A 39 3.30 1.28 34.32
N VAL A 40 3.81 0.83 33.18
CA VAL A 40 5.11 1.33 32.64
C VAL A 40 5.06 2.81 32.29
N HIS A 41 3.95 3.25 31.68
CA HIS A 41 3.74 4.64 31.27
C HIS A 41 2.52 5.29 31.91
N GLY A 42 1.98 4.67 32.97
CA GLY A 42 0.77 5.10 33.64
C GLY A 42 -0.53 4.73 32.88
N PRO A 43 -1.69 4.99 33.49
CA PRO A 43 -2.99 4.68 32.90
C PRO A 43 -3.26 5.47 31.62
N HIS A 44 -4.30 5.06 30.88
CA HIS A 44 -4.77 5.77 29.70
C HIS A 44 -5.27 7.18 30.11
N PRO A 45 -4.93 8.25 29.37
CA PRO A 45 -5.30 9.62 29.76
C PRO A 45 -6.82 9.85 29.77
N ASP A 46 -7.55 9.14 28.92
CA ASP A 46 -9.01 9.02 29.02
C ASP A 46 -9.36 7.99 30.11
N SER A 47 -9.89 8.49 31.23
CA SER A 47 -10.19 7.69 32.42
C SER A 47 -11.36 6.72 32.22
N THR A 48 -12.29 7.01 31.31
CA THR A 48 -13.37 6.06 30.98
C THR A 48 -12.81 4.93 30.16
N LEU A 49 -11.99 5.23 29.15
CA LEU A 49 -11.31 4.20 28.37
C LEU A 49 -10.38 3.34 29.24
N ASP A 50 -9.63 3.94 30.16
CA ASP A 50 -8.81 3.21 31.15
C ASP A 50 -9.64 2.20 31.96
N GLN A 51 -10.80 2.61 32.46
CA GLN A 51 -11.71 1.73 33.21
C GLN A 51 -12.21 0.55 32.37
N LEU A 52 -12.58 0.79 31.11
CA LEU A 52 -13.01 -0.26 30.18
C LEU A 52 -11.87 -1.22 29.83
N LEU A 53 -10.63 -0.74 29.80
CA LEU A 53 -9.44 -1.54 29.47
C LEU A 53 -8.89 -2.37 30.64
N ASN A 54 -9.21 -2.02 31.89
CA ASN A 54 -8.67 -2.67 33.09
C ASN A 54 -8.92 -4.18 33.18
N LYS A 55 -9.94 -4.69 32.45
CA LYS A 55 -10.17 -6.14 32.34
C LYS A 55 -9.08 -6.86 31.55
N TYR A 56 -8.38 -6.18 30.63
CA TYR A 56 -7.38 -6.76 29.72
C TYR A 56 -5.94 -6.63 30.23
N VAL A 57 -5.74 -6.31 31.51
CA VAL A 57 -4.44 -6.30 32.16
C VAL A 57 -3.97 -7.73 32.39
N TYR A 58 -2.69 -8.01 32.13
CA TYR A 58 -2.12 -9.34 32.36
C TYR A 58 -2.05 -9.68 33.85
N ARG A 59 -2.84 -10.67 34.29
CA ARG A 59 -2.86 -11.19 35.67
C ARG A 59 -2.35 -12.64 35.79
N GLY A 60 -1.84 -13.20 34.70
CA GLY A 60 -1.40 -14.59 34.59
C GLY A 60 -2.00 -15.30 33.37
N ALA A 61 -1.61 -16.57 33.19
CA ALA A 61 -2.09 -17.39 32.09
C ALA A 61 -3.63 -17.48 32.08
N GLY A 62 -4.24 -17.25 30.91
CA GLY A 62 -5.70 -17.25 30.73
C GLY A 62 -6.39 -15.93 31.06
N SER A 63 -5.66 -14.88 31.44
CA SER A 63 -6.24 -13.53 31.52
C SER A 63 -6.71 -13.09 30.13
N PRO A 64 -7.86 -12.41 30.01
CA PRO A 64 -8.26 -11.82 28.74
C PRO A 64 -7.24 -10.77 28.32
N SER A 65 -6.98 -10.72 27.03
CA SER A 65 -5.97 -9.91 26.37
C SER A 65 -6.63 -8.82 25.54
N LEU A 66 -5.84 -7.92 24.98
CA LEU A 66 -6.35 -6.95 24.00
C LEU A 66 -6.85 -7.61 22.72
N LEU A 67 -6.53 -8.90 22.46
CA LEU A 67 -7.21 -9.65 21.41
C LEU A 67 -8.68 -9.88 21.78
N ASP A 68 -9.03 -10.07 23.04
CA ASP A 68 -10.45 -10.17 23.43
C ASP A 68 -11.15 -8.81 23.34
N ALA A 69 -10.40 -7.72 23.56
CA ALA A 69 -10.89 -6.34 23.49
C ALA A 69 -11.36 -5.92 22.08
N VAL A 70 -10.76 -6.44 21.01
CA VAL A 70 -11.17 -6.08 19.63
C VAL A 70 -12.52 -6.71 19.24
N SER A 71 -13.14 -7.51 20.09
CA SER A 71 -14.50 -8.05 19.93
C SER A 71 -15.49 -7.53 20.98
N ASP A 72 -15.06 -6.56 21.80
CA ASP A 72 -15.85 -5.99 22.88
C ASP A 72 -16.68 -4.79 22.40
N THR A 73 -17.98 -5.02 22.19
CA THR A 73 -18.88 -4.02 21.61
C THR A 73 -18.98 -2.75 22.46
N GLU A 74 -19.00 -2.86 23.79
CA GLU A 74 -19.10 -1.68 24.66
C GLU A 74 -17.86 -0.78 24.52
N LEU A 75 -16.67 -1.40 24.51
CA LEU A 75 -15.41 -0.70 24.32
C LEU A 75 -15.33 -0.07 22.92
N LEU A 76 -15.68 -0.82 21.88
CA LEU A 76 -15.59 -0.34 20.49
C LEU A 76 -16.61 0.75 20.17
N ASP A 77 -17.82 0.68 20.75
CA ASP A 77 -18.82 1.73 20.63
C ASP A 77 -18.34 3.02 21.31
N TYR A 78 -17.74 2.90 22.50
CA TYR A 78 -17.12 4.03 23.18
C TYR A 78 -16.03 4.66 22.33
N VAL A 79 -15.09 3.86 21.81
CA VAL A 79 -13.98 4.33 20.98
C VAL A 79 -14.50 5.04 19.73
N SER A 80 -15.46 4.44 19.03
CA SER A 80 -16.05 4.99 17.80
C SER A 80 -16.78 6.32 18.05
N SER A 81 -17.39 6.49 19.23
CA SER A 81 -18.08 7.72 19.59
C SER A 81 -17.13 8.86 19.99
N ARG A 82 -15.92 8.54 20.46
CA ARG A 82 -15.02 9.48 21.13
C ARG A 82 -13.81 9.88 20.30
N TYR A 83 -13.31 8.97 19.47
CA TYR A 83 -12.08 9.16 18.71
C TYR A 83 -12.35 9.23 17.21
N ALA A 84 -11.54 10.02 16.51
CA ALA A 84 -11.54 10.12 15.06
C ALA A 84 -10.11 10.31 14.57
N SER A 85 -9.78 9.71 13.42
CA SER A 85 -8.47 9.89 12.81
C SER A 85 -8.42 11.17 11.98
N PHE A 86 -7.33 11.92 12.11
CA PHE A 86 -7.03 13.04 11.21
C PHE A 86 -6.68 12.58 9.79
N TYR A 87 -6.27 11.32 9.61
CA TYR A 87 -5.74 10.82 8.34
C TYR A 87 -6.79 10.09 7.49
N SER A 88 -7.85 9.57 8.10
CA SER A 88 -8.90 8.82 7.41
C SER A 88 -10.25 8.98 8.12
N SER A 89 -11.30 9.24 7.34
CA SER A 89 -12.69 9.27 7.83
C SER A 89 -13.31 7.88 7.96
N ASN A 90 -12.68 6.85 7.39
CA ASN A 90 -13.23 5.49 7.29
C ASN A 90 -12.28 4.52 7.99
N MET A 91 -12.04 4.77 9.28
CA MET A 91 -11.22 3.93 10.15
C MET A 91 -12.09 2.89 10.85
N LEU A 92 -11.56 1.67 11.06
CA LEU A 92 -12.26 0.69 11.88
C LEU A 92 -12.16 1.07 13.36
N ALA A 93 -13.18 0.74 14.15
CA ALA A 93 -13.18 0.98 15.59
C ALA A 93 -11.97 0.32 16.27
N VAL A 94 -11.60 -0.88 15.81
CA VAL A 94 -10.45 -1.64 16.30
C VAL A 94 -9.12 -0.94 16.00
N ASP A 95 -9.02 -0.26 14.85
CA ASP A 95 -7.81 0.48 14.50
C ASP A 95 -7.67 1.71 15.39
N LEU A 96 -8.77 2.42 15.67
CA LEU A 96 -8.78 3.55 16.60
C LEU A 96 -8.44 3.10 18.03
N LEU A 97 -8.95 1.95 18.47
CA LEU A 97 -8.63 1.39 19.79
C LEU A 97 -7.13 1.16 19.91
N VAL A 98 -6.53 0.42 18.96
CA VAL A 98 -5.09 0.14 18.97
C VAL A 98 -4.28 1.42 18.84
N ASP A 99 -4.73 2.36 18.01
CA ASP A 99 -4.05 3.65 17.84
C ASP A 99 -3.94 4.42 19.15
N THR A 100 -5.03 4.54 19.91
CA THR A 100 -5.05 5.25 21.20
C THR A 100 -4.13 4.60 22.25
N LEU A 101 -3.94 3.28 22.17
CA LEU A 101 -3.03 2.53 23.04
C LEU A 101 -1.57 2.68 22.64
N VAL A 102 -1.27 2.77 21.35
CA VAL A 102 0.08 2.93 20.81
C VAL A 102 0.55 4.39 20.93
N ALA A 103 -0.36 5.34 20.72
CA ALA A 103 -0.10 6.76 20.61
C ALA A 103 -1.20 7.57 21.33
N ALA A 104 -0.99 7.87 22.61
CA ALA A 104 -1.94 8.70 23.36
C ALA A 104 -1.84 10.22 23.01
N ASP A 105 -0.70 10.65 22.47
CA ASP A 105 -0.47 12.02 21.98
C ASP A 105 0.20 11.97 20.60
N GLU A 106 -0.44 12.59 19.61
CA GLU A 106 0.00 12.57 18.20
C GLU A 106 1.34 13.29 17.99
N THR A 107 1.56 14.39 18.72
CA THR A 107 2.78 15.22 18.59
C THR A 107 3.96 14.50 19.21
N GLU A 108 3.78 13.93 20.41
CA GLU A 108 4.81 13.10 21.05
C GLU A 108 5.13 11.87 20.17
N PHE A 109 4.11 11.20 19.64
CA PHE A 109 4.30 9.99 18.84
C PHE A 109 5.06 10.23 17.53
N ALA A 110 4.82 11.35 16.85
CA ALA A 110 5.47 11.67 15.57
C ALA A 110 6.94 12.09 15.72
N SER A 111 7.42 12.33 16.94
CA SER A 111 8.78 12.83 17.20
C SER A 111 9.86 11.75 17.12
N ASN A 112 10.01 10.90 18.15
CA ASN A 112 10.96 9.79 18.24
C ASN A 112 10.48 8.70 19.24
N SER A 113 11.12 7.53 19.25
CA SER A 113 10.71 6.40 20.11
C SER A 113 10.76 6.69 21.62
N ALA A 114 11.65 7.56 22.10
CA ALA A 114 11.72 7.92 23.52
C ALA A 114 10.48 8.69 24.01
N CYS A 115 9.68 9.22 23.08
CA CYS A 115 8.41 9.87 23.37
C CYS A 115 7.21 8.90 23.26
N LYS A 116 7.42 7.65 22.84
CA LYS A 116 6.36 6.65 22.80
C LYS A 116 6.06 6.12 24.19
N LYS A 117 4.79 6.22 24.56
CA LYS A 117 4.22 5.69 25.79
C LYS A 117 3.15 4.68 25.45
N SER A 118 3.56 3.58 24.81
CA SER A 118 2.62 2.52 24.46
C SER A 118 2.06 1.88 25.72
N ARG A 119 0.75 1.67 25.75
CA ARG A 119 0.03 0.97 26.83
C ARG A 119 -0.26 -0.48 26.47
N ILE A 120 0.62 -1.07 25.66
CA ILE A 120 0.53 -2.46 25.23
C ILE A 120 1.74 -3.21 25.77
N LEU A 121 1.47 -4.17 26.65
CA LEU A 121 2.43 -5.14 27.13
C LEU A 121 2.33 -6.41 26.29
N TRP A 122 3.43 -6.82 25.67
CA TRP A 122 3.50 -8.06 24.89
C TRP A 122 3.93 -9.23 25.79
N LYS A 123 3.20 -10.34 25.72
CA LYS A 123 3.50 -11.57 26.47
C LYS A 123 3.50 -12.79 25.57
N GLN A 124 4.52 -13.62 25.74
CA GLN A 124 4.60 -14.89 25.05
C GLN A 124 3.49 -15.85 25.53
N CYS A 125 2.71 -16.35 24.59
CA CYS A 125 1.52 -17.18 24.76
C CYS A 125 1.49 -18.30 23.70
N LYS A 126 0.31 -18.90 23.47
CA LYS A 126 0.12 -19.97 22.48
C LYS A 126 0.46 -19.47 21.06
N GLN A 127 1.25 -20.25 20.35
CA GLN A 127 1.55 -20.02 18.93
C GLN A 127 0.55 -20.75 18.03
N VAL A 128 0.31 -20.18 16.85
CA VAL A 128 -0.49 -20.76 15.77
C VAL A 128 0.46 -21.11 14.61
N SER A 129 0.36 -22.32 14.07
CA SER A 129 1.21 -22.74 12.94
C SER A 129 0.87 -21.94 11.68
N HIS A 130 1.82 -21.19 11.13
CA HIS A 130 1.55 -20.34 9.98
C HIS A 130 2.74 -20.15 9.04
N LYS A 131 2.46 -19.75 7.80
CA LYS A 131 3.47 -19.30 6.82
C LYS A 131 3.06 -17.99 6.17
N VAL A 132 4.03 -17.10 6.00
CA VAL A 132 3.91 -15.85 5.25
C VAL A 132 4.57 -16.02 3.89
N LEU A 133 3.78 -15.97 2.82
CA LEU A 133 4.26 -16.14 1.44
C LEU A 133 4.33 -14.77 0.77
N GLY A 134 5.50 -14.42 0.22
CA GLY A 134 5.66 -13.15 -0.47
C GLY A 134 6.72 -13.16 -1.56
N ASN A 135 6.43 -12.42 -2.63
CA ASN A 135 7.31 -12.34 -3.80
C ASN A 135 8.59 -11.55 -3.51
N SER A 136 8.54 -10.61 -2.57
CA SER A 136 9.68 -9.78 -2.21
C SER A 136 10.87 -10.62 -1.70
N PRO A 137 12.12 -10.19 -1.96
CA PRO A 137 13.31 -10.94 -1.58
C PRO A 137 13.52 -11.08 -0.06
N HIS A 138 12.93 -10.16 0.70
CA HIS A 138 12.86 -10.14 2.16
C HIS A 138 11.52 -9.51 2.58
N ALA A 139 11.27 -9.43 3.88
CA ALA A 139 10.06 -8.81 4.43
C ALA A 139 10.00 -7.29 4.13
N GLY A 140 8.79 -6.76 4.04
CA GLY A 140 8.50 -5.36 3.71
C GLY A 140 7.52 -5.18 2.54
N GLY A 141 7.19 -6.25 1.81
CA GLY A 141 6.22 -6.22 0.72
C GLY A 141 6.57 -5.16 -0.33
N GLN A 142 5.63 -4.26 -0.62
CA GLN A 142 5.82 -3.19 -1.59
C GLN A 142 7.02 -2.27 -1.29
N TRP A 143 7.45 -2.11 -0.03
CA TRP A 143 8.58 -1.24 0.32
C TRP A 143 9.91 -1.71 -0.28
N THR A 144 10.00 -3.01 -0.57
CA THR A 144 11.18 -3.64 -1.19
C THR A 144 11.27 -3.38 -2.71
N ASN A 145 10.15 -3.00 -3.34
CA ASN A 145 10.09 -2.77 -4.78
C ASN A 145 10.73 -1.41 -5.09
N ILE A 146 11.99 -1.44 -5.55
CA ILE A 146 12.69 -0.27 -6.07
C ILE A 146 12.71 -0.40 -7.59
N ASN A 147 12.17 0.57 -8.30
CA ASN A 147 12.06 0.58 -9.76
C ASN A 147 12.23 2.01 -10.32
N GLU A 148 12.07 2.20 -11.62
CA GLU A 148 12.20 3.53 -12.23
C GLU A 148 11.17 4.53 -11.70
N THR A 149 10.02 4.03 -11.23
CA THR A 149 8.96 4.87 -10.68
C THR A 149 9.22 5.30 -9.25
N ASP A 150 9.70 4.40 -8.41
CA ASP A 150 9.88 4.58 -6.97
C ASP A 150 11.33 4.24 -6.60
N GLY A 151 12.09 5.28 -6.29
CA GLY A 151 13.52 5.22 -6.04
C GLY A 151 13.85 4.95 -4.57
N PRO A 152 15.09 4.53 -4.27
CA PRO A 152 15.50 4.22 -2.90
C PRO A 152 15.56 5.45 -1.98
N GLU A 153 15.78 6.63 -2.55
CA GLU A 153 15.85 7.91 -1.82
C GLU A 153 14.48 8.59 -1.65
N ASP A 154 13.40 7.95 -2.13
CA ASP A 154 12.06 8.52 -1.99
C ASP A 154 11.66 8.55 -0.52
N MET A 155 11.12 9.66 -0.07
CA MET A 155 10.79 9.87 1.33
C MET A 155 9.40 9.33 1.63
N SER A 156 9.22 8.66 2.77
CA SER A 156 7.90 8.27 3.22
C SER A 156 7.01 9.51 3.42
N LEU A 157 5.69 9.31 3.32
CA LEU A 157 4.72 10.29 3.79
C LEU A 157 4.61 10.29 5.31
N SER A 158 4.70 9.10 5.91
CA SER A 158 4.63 8.91 7.35
C SER A 158 5.94 9.31 8.03
N TYR A 159 5.85 9.85 9.24
CA TYR A 159 7.02 9.98 10.11
C TYR A 159 7.53 8.60 10.52
N ALA A 160 8.83 8.52 10.81
CA ALA A 160 9.52 7.28 11.14
C ALA A 160 8.76 6.40 12.12
N GLU A 161 8.30 6.99 13.23
CA GLU A 161 7.63 6.25 14.28
C GLU A 161 6.23 5.74 13.93
N MET A 162 5.58 6.28 12.90
CA MET A 162 4.32 5.75 12.36
C MET A 162 4.51 4.48 11.52
N LEU A 163 5.77 4.10 11.25
CA LEU A 163 6.13 2.89 10.51
C LEU A 163 6.61 1.77 11.44
N SER A 164 6.86 2.08 12.71
CA SER A 164 7.33 1.13 13.72
C SER A 164 6.31 0.03 13.99
N LEU A 165 6.82 -1.19 14.13
CA LEU A 165 6.12 -2.36 14.63
C LEU A 165 6.49 -2.59 16.11
N PRO A 166 5.73 -3.41 16.85
CA PRO A 166 5.92 -3.58 18.29
C PRO A 166 7.27 -4.19 18.69
N GLU A 167 7.73 -3.89 19.90
CA GLU A 167 8.99 -4.36 20.52
C GLU A 167 10.30 -3.98 19.83
N TYR A 168 10.27 -3.51 18.57
CA TYR A 168 11.44 -3.00 17.87
C TYR A 168 11.07 -1.81 17.00
N SER A 169 11.34 -0.60 17.48
CA SER A 169 10.94 0.64 16.81
C SER A 169 11.84 1.00 15.61
N TYR A 170 11.34 1.84 14.71
CA TYR A 170 12.16 2.37 13.63
C TYR A 170 13.32 3.23 14.16
N SER A 171 13.10 4.08 15.17
CA SER A 171 14.18 4.84 15.82
C SER A 171 15.28 3.92 16.38
N GLU A 172 14.92 2.82 17.05
CA GLU A 172 15.91 1.83 17.52
C GLU A 172 16.72 1.25 16.36
N PHE A 173 16.06 0.79 15.30
CA PHE A 173 16.73 0.32 14.09
C PHE A 173 17.69 1.36 13.49
N PHE A 174 17.24 2.61 13.40
CA PHE A 174 18.02 3.69 12.82
C PHE A 174 19.28 3.97 13.67
N GLU A 175 19.13 4.00 14.99
CA GLU A 175 20.24 4.20 15.93
C GLU A 175 21.25 3.05 15.88
N GLU A 176 20.77 1.80 15.80
CA GLU A 176 21.62 0.62 15.66
C GLU A 176 22.40 0.64 14.34
N LYS A 177 21.74 0.97 13.23
CA LYS A 177 22.33 0.96 11.88
C LYS A 177 23.30 2.10 11.64
N TYR A 178 22.95 3.31 12.08
CA TYR A 178 23.71 4.54 11.76
C TYR A 178 24.52 5.09 12.92
N HIS A 179 24.42 4.48 14.11
CA HIS A 179 25.10 4.93 15.33
C HIS A 179 24.83 6.40 15.65
N THR A 180 23.61 6.88 15.33
CA THR A 180 23.19 8.26 15.57
C THR A 180 21.69 8.33 15.84
N ARG A 181 21.31 9.25 16.72
CA ARG A 181 19.90 9.46 17.08
C ARG A 181 19.13 10.04 15.89
N LEU A 182 17.96 9.46 15.63
CA LEU A 182 17.04 9.97 14.64
C LEU A 182 16.51 11.35 15.07
N LYS A 183 16.47 12.31 14.15
CA LYS A 183 15.90 13.63 14.43
C LYS A 183 14.39 13.53 14.55
N ASP A 184 13.80 14.37 15.39
CA ASP A 184 12.36 14.44 15.56
C ASP A 184 11.65 14.75 14.24
N TYR A 185 10.49 14.11 14.02
CA TYR A 185 9.66 14.32 12.84
C TYR A 185 10.39 14.01 11.52
N SER A 186 11.35 13.08 11.56
CA SER A 186 12.02 12.59 10.35
C SER A 186 11.08 11.70 9.54
N ARG A 187 11.05 11.92 8.22
CA ARG A 187 10.45 11.00 7.25
C ARG A 187 11.58 10.13 6.69
N PRO A 188 11.57 8.80 6.91
CA PRO A 188 12.64 7.96 6.41
C PRO A 188 12.62 7.78 4.89
N THR A 189 13.77 7.39 4.32
CA THR A 189 13.86 7.00 2.92
C THR A 189 13.20 5.63 2.71
N ARG A 190 12.73 5.37 1.50
CA ARG A 190 12.16 4.07 1.10
C ARG A 190 13.14 2.94 1.36
N ARG A 191 14.42 3.15 1.07
CA ARG A 191 15.49 2.18 1.37
C ARG A 191 15.53 1.86 2.86
N ASP A 192 15.54 2.87 3.73
CA ASP A 192 15.62 2.60 5.16
C ASP A 192 14.37 1.93 5.73
N VAL A 193 13.18 2.28 5.23
CA VAL A 193 11.94 1.59 5.60
C VAL A 193 11.98 0.12 5.15
N SER A 194 12.47 -0.13 3.94
CA SER A 194 12.68 -1.48 3.42
C SER A 194 13.66 -2.28 4.28
N ASP A 195 14.79 -1.69 4.65
CA ASP A 195 15.80 -2.32 5.49
C ASP A 195 15.27 -2.59 6.91
N TYR A 196 14.48 -1.68 7.48
CA TYR A 196 13.82 -1.87 8.77
C TYR A 196 12.90 -3.10 8.77
N TYR A 197 12.01 -3.20 7.79
CA TYR A 197 11.10 -4.35 7.70
C TYR A 197 11.82 -5.66 7.33
N ALA A 198 12.97 -5.59 6.65
CA ALA A 198 13.80 -6.76 6.39
C ALA A 198 14.43 -7.31 7.67
N GLU A 199 14.76 -6.43 8.62
CA GLU A 199 15.41 -6.80 9.88
C GLU A 199 14.43 -7.20 10.98
N TYR A 200 13.23 -6.59 11.00
CA TYR A 200 12.24 -6.81 12.05
C TYR A 200 11.92 -8.29 12.33
N PRO A 201 11.61 -9.15 11.32
CA PRO A 201 11.32 -10.56 11.58
C PRO A 201 12.45 -11.34 12.26
N LYS A 202 13.72 -10.98 12.00
CA LYS A 202 14.88 -11.59 12.66
C LYS A 202 14.98 -11.12 14.09
N ARG A 203 14.80 -9.81 14.30
CA ARG A 203 14.93 -9.15 15.60
C ARG A 203 13.94 -9.67 16.64
N VAL A 204 12.72 -10.00 16.21
CA VAL A 204 11.66 -10.56 17.07
C VAL A 204 11.50 -12.08 16.92
N GLY A 205 12.39 -12.75 16.19
CA GLY A 205 12.47 -14.21 16.15
C GLY A 205 11.36 -14.93 15.37
N ILE A 206 10.78 -14.29 14.36
CA ILE A 206 9.66 -14.84 13.54
C ILE A 206 10.04 -15.13 12.08
N GLU A 207 11.29 -14.88 11.65
CA GLU A 207 11.73 -15.07 10.26
C GLU A 207 11.49 -16.49 9.72
N SER A 208 11.54 -17.53 10.56
CA SER A 208 11.31 -18.92 10.16
C SER A 208 9.91 -19.20 9.60
N ASN A 209 8.95 -18.30 9.84
CA ASN A 209 7.60 -18.36 9.29
C ASN A 209 7.50 -17.77 7.88
N PHE A 210 8.56 -17.17 7.34
CA PHE A 210 8.52 -16.47 6.05
C PHE A 210 9.07 -17.30 4.89
N MET A 211 8.38 -17.22 3.76
CA MET A 211 8.78 -17.76 2.47
C MET A 211 8.95 -16.61 1.47
N PHE A 212 10.21 -16.21 1.25
CA PHE A 212 10.58 -15.11 0.36
C PHE A 212 10.78 -15.59 -1.08
N ASN A 213 10.63 -14.67 -2.05
CA ASN A 213 10.75 -14.96 -3.49
C ASN A 213 9.73 -16.02 -3.94
N VAL A 214 8.52 -15.94 -3.38
CA VAL A 214 7.42 -16.86 -3.67
C VAL A 214 6.20 -16.07 -4.16
N THR A 215 5.71 -16.41 -5.35
CA THR A 215 4.44 -15.88 -5.87
C THR A 215 3.35 -16.91 -5.72
N VAL A 216 2.31 -16.60 -4.93
CA VAL A 216 1.09 -17.40 -4.90
C VAL A 216 0.35 -17.22 -6.22
N THR A 217 -0.04 -18.35 -6.83
CA THR A 217 -0.69 -18.40 -8.14
C THR A 217 -2.11 -18.94 -8.07
N CYS A 218 -2.44 -19.71 -7.03
CA CYS A 218 -3.78 -20.25 -6.83
C CYS A 218 -4.05 -20.52 -5.34
N VAL A 219 -5.18 -20.06 -4.85
CA VAL A 219 -5.79 -20.40 -3.57
C VAL A 219 -7.13 -21.02 -3.88
N ASP A 220 -7.29 -22.28 -3.51
CA ASP A 220 -8.49 -23.05 -3.83
C ASP A 220 -8.88 -23.96 -2.67
N GLU A 221 -10.15 -24.34 -2.59
CA GLU A 221 -10.60 -25.33 -1.62
C GLU A 221 -9.98 -26.70 -1.92
N ALA A 222 -9.54 -27.39 -0.86
CA ALA A 222 -9.05 -28.76 -0.98
C ALA A 222 -10.21 -29.71 -1.37
N LYS A 223 -9.96 -30.61 -2.33
CA LYS A 223 -10.99 -31.53 -2.87
C LYS A 223 -11.40 -32.63 -1.89
N ASP A 224 -10.53 -32.92 -0.93
CA ASP A 224 -10.54 -34.10 -0.08
C ASP A 224 -11.07 -33.82 1.33
N ASN A 225 -11.25 -32.55 1.70
CA ASN A 225 -11.99 -32.08 2.87
C ASN A 225 -12.30 -30.58 2.67
N CYS A 226 -13.57 -30.20 2.51
CA CYS A 226 -14.04 -28.80 2.35
C CYS A 226 -13.71 -27.84 3.53
N SER A 227 -12.77 -28.21 4.40
CA SER A 227 -12.36 -27.47 5.60
C SER A 227 -10.96 -26.87 5.51
N SER A 228 -10.26 -27.02 4.39
CA SER A 228 -8.90 -26.52 4.17
C SER A 228 -8.69 -26.03 2.73
N PHE A 229 -7.63 -25.26 2.51
CA PHE A 229 -7.27 -24.65 1.24
C PHE A 229 -5.93 -25.20 0.74
N ASN A 230 -5.83 -25.40 -0.56
CA ASN A 230 -4.57 -25.62 -1.26
C ASN A 230 -4.04 -24.27 -1.76
N VAL A 231 -2.85 -23.89 -1.28
CA VAL A 231 -2.15 -22.67 -1.70
C VAL A 231 -1.00 -23.06 -2.60
N THR A 232 -1.17 -22.85 -3.91
CA THR A 232 -0.18 -23.15 -4.94
C THR A 232 0.67 -21.93 -5.23
N TYR A 233 1.98 -22.12 -5.28
CA TYR A 233 2.93 -21.04 -5.46
C TYR A 233 4.15 -21.45 -6.30
N VAL A 234 4.78 -20.45 -6.89
CA VAL A 234 6.04 -20.56 -7.63
C VAL A 234 7.16 -20.03 -6.74
N ASN A 235 8.19 -20.85 -6.52
CA ASN A 235 9.43 -20.41 -5.88
C ASN A 235 10.40 -19.92 -6.95
N HIS A 236 10.69 -18.61 -6.96
CA HIS A 236 11.53 -17.99 -7.99
C HIS A 236 13.02 -18.33 -7.86
N LYS A 237 13.48 -18.78 -6.69
CA LYS A 237 14.87 -19.23 -6.52
C LYS A 237 15.12 -20.59 -7.16
N THR A 238 14.13 -21.48 -7.11
CA THR A 238 14.25 -22.85 -7.63
C THR A 238 13.56 -23.03 -8.99
N GLY A 239 12.66 -22.12 -9.37
CA GLY A 239 11.81 -22.24 -10.56
C GLY A 239 10.70 -23.30 -10.42
N THR A 240 10.49 -23.85 -9.21
CA THR A 240 9.54 -24.95 -8.99
C THR A 240 8.18 -24.44 -8.58
N THR A 241 7.12 -25.05 -9.12
CA THR A 241 5.76 -24.89 -8.62
C THR A 241 5.46 -25.99 -7.60
N THR A 242 4.95 -25.60 -6.43
CA THR A 242 4.52 -26.53 -5.37
C THR A 242 3.33 -25.93 -4.62
N SER A 243 2.82 -26.63 -3.62
CA SER A 243 1.69 -26.17 -2.81
C SER A 243 1.83 -26.57 -1.35
N LEU A 244 1.20 -25.78 -0.48
CA LEU A 244 0.96 -26.12 0.91
C LEU A 244 -0.54 -26.19 1.19
N ARG A 245 -0.92 -26.87 2.26
CA ARG A 245 -2.30 -26.92 2.76
C ARG A 245 -2.46 -26.02 3.98
N ALA A 246 -3.53 -25.24 4.00
CA ALA A 246 -3.83 -24.32 5.09
C ALA A 246 -5.29 -24.45 5.56
N SER A 247 -5.53 -24.43 6.87
CA SER A 247 -6.91 -24.37 7.39
C SER A 247 -7.57 -23.03 7.15
N ASN A 248 -6.80 -21.94 7.26
CA ASN A 248 -7.24 -20.57 7.06
C ASN A 248 -6.32 -19.83 6.08
N VAL A 249 -6.87 -18.85 5.36
CA VAL A 249 -6.11 -17.99 4.43
C VAL A 249 -6.33 -16.53 4.81
N VAL A 250 -5.25 -15.76 4.88
CA VAL A 250 -5.29 -14.31 5.09
C VAL A 250 -4.67 -13.61 3.89
N LEU A 251 -5.47 -12.79 3.21
CA LEU A 251 -5.05 -11.97 2.08
C LEU A 251 -4.43 -10.67 2.62
N ALA A 252 -3.12 -10.53 2.46
CA ALA A 252 -2.32 -9.40 2.91
C ALA A 252 -1.42 -8.84 1.77
N SER A 253 -1.80 -9.11 0.51
CA SER A 253 -1.03 -8.74 -0.70
C SER A 253 -1.08 -7.25 -0.99
N GLY A 254 -2.13 -6.57 -0.53
CA GLY A 254 -2.31 -5.13 -0.67
C GLY A 254 -2.87 -4.72 -2.04
N VAL A 255 -2.91 -3.40 -2.30
CA VAL A 255 -3.58 -2.82 -3.47
C VAL A 255 -2.68 -2.01 -4.39
N SER A 256 -1.38 -2.25 -4.31
CA SER A 256 -0.36 -1.45 -5.00
C SER A 256 0.40 -2.23 -6.07
N ASP A 257 -0.15 -3.31 -6.62
CA ASP A 257 0.62 -4.18 -7.51
C ASP A 257 0.49 -3.82 -8.99
N ARG A 258 -0.69 -3.38 -9.43
CA ARG A 258 -0.97 -3.04 -10.83
C ARG A 258 -1.22 -1.53 -11.00
N PRO A 259 -0.83 -0.91 -12.13
CA PRO A 259 -1.27 0.44 -12.45
C PRO A 259 -2.81 0.49 -12.55
N ASN A 260 -3.42 1.56 -12.05
CA ASN A 260 -4.87 1.71 -12.14
C ASN A 260 -5.26 2.18 -13.54
N TYR A 261 -5.67 1.24 -14.38
CA TYR A 261 -6.31 1.50 -15.67
C TYR A 261 -7.82 1.44 -15.46
N LYS A 262 -8.45 2.53 -14.99
CA LYS A 262 -9.91 2.57 -15.00
C LYS A 262 -10.38 2.47 -16.45
N HIS A 263 -11.00 1.35 -16.80
CA HIS A 263 -11.88 1.25 -17.97
C HIS A 263 -13.12 2.10 -17.68
N SER A 264 -13.02 3.43 -17.76
CA SER A 264 -14.25 4.22 -17.87
C SER A 264 -14.91 3.79 -19.18
N SER A 265 -16.14 3.31 -19.08
CA SER A 265 -17.05 3.01 -20.20
C SER A 265 -17.34 4.22 -21.12
N ALA A 266 -16.69 5.36 -20.87
CA ALA A 266 -16.68 6.56 -21.71
C ALA A 266 -15.26 6.97 -22.21
N SER A 267 -14.24 6.11 -22.11
CA SER A 267 -12.92 6.36 -22.70
C SER A 267 -12.21 5.05 -23.05
N GLN A 268 -12.25 4.67 -24.32
CA GLN A 268 -11.56 3.51 -24.88
C GLN A 268 -10.01 3.65 -24.89
N ASP A 269 -9.43 4.71 -24.32
CA ASP A 269 -8.09 5.15 -24.72
C ASP A 269 -6.95 4.86 -23.72
N PHE A 270 -7.23 4.65 -22.43
CA PHE A 270 -6.14 4.37 -21.47
C PHE A 270 -5.53 2.97 -21.62
N GLY A 271 -6.30 1.99 -22.08
CA GLY A 271 -5.78 0.65 -22.41
C GLY A 271 -4.87 0.67 -23.65
N GLN A 272 -5.09 1.61 -24.58
CA GLN A 272 -4.20 1.84 -25.71
C GLN A 272 -2.92 2.56 -25.26
N LEU A 273 -3.02 3.57 -24.40
CA LEU A 273 -1.85 4.24 -23.79
C LEU A 273 -0.95 3.27 -23.03
N ALA A 274 -1.54 2.34 -22.26
CA ALA A 274 -0.79 1.28 -21.58
C ALA A 274 -0.03 0.39 -22.59
N LYS A 275 -0.71 -0.09 -23.64
CA LYS A 275 -0.09 -0.90 -24.70
C LYS A 275 1.00 -0.14 -25.46
N ILE A 276 0.81 1.15 -25.74
CA ILE A 276 1.77 2.02 -26.41
C ILE A 276 3.02 2.20 -25.54
N ILE A 277 2.85 2.48 -24.24
CA ILE A 277 3.97 2.61 -23.28
C ILE A 277 4.68 1.27 -23.08
N SER A 278 3.96 0.16 -22.90
CA SER A 278 4.55 -1.19 -22.79
C SER A 278 5.35 -1.56 -24.04
N SER A 279 4.85 -1.23 -25.23
CA SER A 279 5.57 -1.50 -26.48
C SER A 279 6.83 -0.65 -26.69
N ALA A 280 6.93 0.50 -26.00
CA ALA A 280 8.12 1.36 -26.02
C ALA A 280 9.16 0.97 -24.96
N ASP A 281 8.72 0.41 -23.82
CA ASP A 281 9.56 -0.05 -22.70
C ASP A 281 10.07 -1.51 -22.86
N ASP A 282 9.57 -2.26 -23.84
CA ASP A 282 9.88 -3.70 -24.08
C ASP A 282 11.32 -4.01 -24.53
N LYS A 283 12.29 -3.10 -24.35
CA LYS A 283 13.70 -3.39 -24.64
C LYS A 283 14.49 -4.06 -23.52
N HIS A 284 13.90 -4.35 -22.35
CA HIS A 284 14.71 -4.95 -21.26
C HIS A 284 14.16 -6.12 -20.44
N PHE A 285 12.94 -6.64 -20.60
CA PHE A 285 12.52 -7.82 -19.82
C PHE A 285 11.57 -8.78 -20.57
N LEU A 286 12.09 -9.46 -21.59
CA LEU A 286 11.59 -10.76 -22.03
C LEU A 286 12.70 -11.46 -22.83
N ASN A 287 13.56 -12.22 -22.13
CA ASN A 287 14.19 -13.41 -22.69
C ASN A 287 15.03 -14.18 -21.66
N THR A 288 14.42 -15.21 -21.08
CA THR A 288 15.12 -16.46 -20.79
C THR A 288 14.30 -17.60 -21.38
N HIS A 289 14.36 -17.77 -22.70
CA HIS A 289 14.60 -19.06 -23.35
C HIS A 289 14.94 -18.83 -24.83
N THR A 290 15.81 -19.71 -25.34
CA THR A 290 16.31 -19.87 -26.72
C THR A 290 17.45 -18.98 -27.23
N VAL A 291 18.60 -19.65 -27.38
CA VAL A 291 19.84 -19.30 -28.08
C VAL A 291 19.60 -19.19 -29.60
N VAL A 292 20.04 -18.10 -30.25
CA VAL A 292 20.74 -17.96 -31.58
C VAL A 292 21.15 -16.46 -31.73
N PRO A 293 22.32 -16.10 -32.33
CA PRO A 293 22.88 -14.74 -32.27
C PRO A 293 22.18 -13.73 -33.22
N PRO A 294 22.23 -12.42 -32.90
CA PRO A 294 21.52 -11.40 -33.67
C PRO A 294 22.19 -11.10 -35.02
N LEU A 295 21.42 -11.16 -36.10
CA LEU A 295 21.77 -10.46 -37.34
C LEU A 295 21.68 -8.95 -37.07
N ALA A 296 22.74 -8.25 -37.47
CA ALA A 296 22.96 -6.83 -37.29
C ALA A 296 21.78 -5.96 -37.77
N THR A 297 21.25 -5.12 -36.87
CA THR A 297 20.59 -3.88 -37.23
C THR A 297 21.63 -2.74 -37.24
N PRO A 298 21.60 -1.85 -38.24
CA PRO A 298 22.61 -0.79 -38.41
C PRO A 298 22.54 0.22 -37.25
N PRO A 299 23.65 0.90 -36.93
CA PRO A 299 23.67 1.91 -35.88
C PRO A 299 22.74 3.06 -36.31
N CYS A 300 21.60 3.20 -35.64
CA CYS A 300 20.80 4.39 -35.78
C CYS A 300 21.61 5.54 -35.21
N GLU A 301 21.84 6.54 -36.06
CA GLU A 301 22.65 7.73 -35.84
C GLU A 301 22.30 8.44 -34.52
N ASP A 302 23.33 9.07 -33.95
CA ASP A 302 23.33 9.73 -32.64
C ASP A 302 22.06 10.57 -32.35
N PRO A 303 21.53 10.52 -31.11
CA PRO A 303 20.34 11.29 -30.75
C PRO A 303 20.64 12.79 -30.80
N CYS A 304 19.82 13.50 -31.58
CA CYS A 304 19.83 14.93 -31.84
C CYS A 304 20.32 15.80 -30.67
N THR A 305 21.37 16.56 -30.93
CA THR A 305 21.73 17.78 -30.20
C THR A 305 20.69 18.88 -30.48
N HIS A 306 20.17 19.49 -29.39
CA HIS A 306 19.38 20.74 -29.31
C HIS A 306 17.83 20.69 -29.40
N GLY A 307 17.19 20.56 -28.22
CA GLY A 307 15.81 20.98 -27.93
C GLY A 307 15.47 20.76 -26.44
N PRO A 308 14.64 21.59 -25.78
CA PRO A 308 14.29 21.41 -24.37
C PRO A 308 13.58 20.07 -24.13
N CYS A 309 14.11 19.30 -23.17
CA CYS A 309 13.67 17.95 -22.83
C CYS A 309 12.37 18.01 -21.98
N SER A 310 11.20 18.04 -22.63
CA SER A 310 9.91 18.07 -21.95
C SER A 310 9.51 16.69 -21.40
N THR A 311 9.19 16.59 -20.12
CA THR A 311 8.59 15.39 -19.50
C THR A 311 7.09 15.58 -19.32
N LEU A 312 6.29 14.68 -19.88
CA LEU A 312 4.85 14.61 -19.64
C LEU A 312 4.56 13.79 -18.38
N ILE A 313 3.79 14.36 -17.45
CA ILE A 313 3.37 13.73 -16.20
C ILE A 313 1.85 13.70 -16.18
N ILE A 314 1.27 12.51 -15.93
CA ILE A 314 -0.18 12.32 -15.93
C ILE A 314 -0.62 11.79 -14.56
N GLY A 315 -1.36 12.59 -13.80
CA GLY A 315 -1.90 12.19 -12.49
C GLY A 315 -2.00 13.36 -11.51
N SER A 316 -2.89 13.29 -10.52
CA SER A 316 -3.11 14.39 -9.56
C SER A 316 -2.60 14.11 -8.13
N GLY A 317 -1.98 12.94 -7.91
CA GLY A 317 -1.63 12.44 -6.58
C GLY A 317 -0.20 12.74 -6.15
N VAL A 318 0.18 12.18 -5.00
CA VAL A 318 1.53 12.31 -4.42
C VAL A 318 2.61 11.86 -5.39
N SER A 319 2.45 10.68 -6.01
CA SER A 319 3.46 10.17 -6.96
C SER A 319 3.63 11.04 -8.21
N ALA A 320 2.60 11.80 -8.60
CA ALA A 320 2.72 12.81 -9.66
C ALA A 320 3.54 14.01 -9.18
N ALA A 321 3.30 14.49 -7.95
CA ALA A 321 4.10 15.54 -7.34
C ALA A 321 5.57 15.15 -7.17
N GLU A 322 5.87 13.92 -6.75
CA GLU A 322 7.24 13.39 -6.68
C GLU A 322 7.89 13.36 -8.06
N ALA A 323 7.16 12.91 -9.09
CA ALA A 323 7.65 12.89 -10.46
C ALA A 323 7.99 14.30 -10.97
N ILE A 324 7.19 15.31 -10.61
CA ILE A 324 7.43 16.73 -10.91
C ILE A 324 8.69 17.21 -10.19
N ASN A 325 8.78 16.97 -8.88
CA ASN A 325 9.90 17.41 -8.04
C ASN A 325 11.25 16.77 -8.44
N LYS A 326 11.23 15.55 -9.00
CA LYS A 326 12.40 14.85 -9.52
C LYS A 326 12.86 15.32 -10.91
N CYS A 327 12.06 16.12 -11.62
CA CYS A 327 12.49 16.65 -12.93
C CYS A 327 13.68 17.61 -12.73
N GLN A 328 14.73 17.44 -13.54
CA GLN A 328 15.96 18.22 -13.41
C GLN A 328 15.69 19.70 -13.62
N LYS A 329 16.39 20.58 -12.88
CA LYS A 329 16.37 22.03 -13.14
C LYS A 329 16.77 22.28 -14.61
N GLY A 330 15.90 22.93 -15.37
CA GLY A 330 16.07 23.18 -16.81
C GLY A 330 15.37 22.20 -17.75
N SER A 331 14.64 21.20 -17.24
CA SER A 331 13.68 20.41 -18.04
C SER A 331 12.27 20.96 -17.88
N SER A 332 11.56 21.14 -19.00
CA SER A 332 10.15 21.52 -18.98
C SER A 332 9.26 20.36 -18.54
N VAL A 333 8.25 20.65 -17.73
CA VAL A 333 7.25 19.70 -17.27
C VAL A 333 5.91 20.04 -17.91
N ILE A 334 5.29 19.07 -18.56
CA ILE A 334 3.89 19.15 -18.98
C ILE A 334 3.10 18.26 -18.04
N HIS A 335 2.15 18.82 -17.30
CA HIS A 335 1.43 18.12 -16.24
C HIS A 335 -0.07 18.09 -16.53
N ILE A 336 -0.57 16.89 -16.87
CA ILE A 336 -2.01 16.62 -17.01
C ILE A 336 -2.55 16.15 -15.67
N PHE A 337 -3.53 16.87 -15.12
CA PHE A 337 -4.15 16.53 -13.85
C PHE A 337 -5.67 16.70 -13.88
N LYS A 338 -6.36 15.87 -13.10
CA LYS A 338 -7.80 16.02 -12.82
C LYS A 338 -8.04 17.05 -11.74
N TRP A 339 -9.07 17.87 -11.93
CA TRP A 339 -9.51 18.91 -11.02
C TRP A 339 -11.04 18.94 -10.92
N ASP A 340 -11.58 18.42 -9.81
CA ASP A 340 -12.98 18.53 -9.42
C ASP A 340 -13.08 18.75 -7.90
N PRO A 341 -12.99 19.99 -7.41
CA PRO A 341 -12.94 20.27 -5.98
C PRO A 341 -14.22 19.92 -5.23
N LYS A 342 -15.33 19.64 -5.92
CA LYS A 342 -16.62 19.29 -5.31
C LYS A 342 -16.74 17.79 -5.10
N ASN A 343 -16.50 17.00 -6.13
CA ASN A 343 -16.73 15.55 -6.06
C ASN A 343 -15.44 14.73 -5.89
N ASN A 344 -14.28 15.26 -6.32
CA ASN A 344 -13.00 14.56 -6.24
C ASN A 344 -11.85 15.56 -5.98
N PRO A 345 -11.77 16.10 -4.75
CA PRO A 345 -10.77 17.11 -4.42
C PRO A 345 -9.36 16.59 -4.65
N CYS A 346 -8.48 17.46 -5.16
CA CYS A 346 -7.07 17.12 -5.42
C CYS A 346 -6.44 16.50 -4.15
N PRO A 347 -5.86 15.28 -4.23
CA PRO A 347 -5.26 14.61 -3.08
C PRO A 347 -4.17 15.43 -2.38
N LEU A 348 -3.47 16.31 -3.12
CA LEU A 348 -2.41 17.14 -2.55
C LEU A 348 -2.92 18.21 -1.57
N ARG A 349 -4.23 18.52 -1.59
CA ARG A 349 -4.86 19.52 -0.69
C ARG A 349 -4.68 19.20 0.79
N ARG A 350 -4.54 17.91 1.15
CA ARG A 350 -4.44 17.47 2.56
C ARG A 350 -3.06 17.65 3.18
N TYR A 351 -2.06 18.07 2.41
CA TYR A 351 -0.68 18.19 2.87
C TYR A 351 -0.35 19.65 3.22
N PRO A 352 -0.30 20.02 4.52
CA PRO A 352 0.03 21.39 4.92
C PRO A 352 1.47 21.75 4.56
N LYS A 353 1.71 23.01 4.22
CA LYS A 353 3.01 23.51 3.75
C LYS A 353 4.10 23.37 4.81
N GLU A 354 3.72 23.49 6.07
CA GLU A 354 4.63 23.43 7.22
C GLU A 354 5.24 22.04 7.39
N LEU A 355 4.49 20.98 7.06
CA LEU A 355 4.92 19.59 7.22
C LEU A 355 5.38 18.95 5.90
N TYR A 356 4.81 19.38 4.77
CA TYR A 356 5.03 18.81 3.44
C TYR A 356 5.20 19.90 2.37
N PRO A 357 6.25 20.74 2.48
CA PRO A 357 6.45 21.88 1.59
C PRO A 357 6.57 21.47 0.10
N GLU A 358 7.10 20.28 -0.19
CA GLU A 358 7.28 19.76 -1.55
C GLU A 358 5.98 19.33 -2.24
N TYR A 359 4.93 18.99 -1.47
CA TYR A 359 3.60 18.68 -2.01
C TYR A 359 2.73 19.92 -2.07
N ALA A 360 2.84 20.79 -1.07
CA ALA A 360 2.17 22.08 -1.05
C ALA A 360 2.63 22.98 -2.22
N SER A 361 3.91 22.93 -2.61
CA SER A 361 4.42 23.68 -3.77
C SER A 361 3.74 23.24 -5.07
N VAL A 362 3.64 21.93 -5.32
CA VAL A 362 2.96 21.37 -6.50
C VAL A 362 1.46 21.66 -6.47
N TYR A 363 0.81 21.56 -5.31
CA TYR A 363 -0.59 21.95 -5.17
C TYR A 363 -0.81 23.44 -5.52
N ASN A 364 0.10 24.33 -5.12
CA ASN A 364 0.02 25.75 -5.48
C ASN A 364 0.20 25.98 -7.00
N LEU A 365 1.07 25.22 -7.67
CA LEU A 365 1.19 25.24 -9.13
C LEU A 365 -0.14 24.85 -9.79
N ILE A 366 -0.74 23.75 -9.35
CA ILE A 366 -2.05 23.28 -9.82
C ILE A 366 -3.13 24.37 -9.63
N VAL A 367 -3.22 24.96 -8.44
CA VAL A 367 -4.21 26.01 -8.12
C VAL A 367 -3.98 27.26 -8.98
N LYS A 368 -2.73 27.67 -9.21
CA LYS A 368 -2.37 28.79 -10.10
C LYS A 368 -2.86 28.50 -11.52
N THR A 369 -2.53 27.34 -12.08
CA THR A 369 -2.98 26.92 -13.42
C THR A 369 -4.51 26.94 -13.54
N VAL A 370 -5.24 26.43 -12.55
CA VAL A 370 -6.71 26.42 -12.56
C VAL A 370 -7.28 27.85 -12.55
N ARG A 371 -6.70 28.76 -11.77
CA ARG A 371 -7.11 30.17 -11.74
C ARG A 371 -6.87 30.85 -13.08
N GLU A 372 -5.71 30.61 -13.69
CA GLU A 372 -5.34 31.15 -15.00
C GLU A 372 -6.24 30.61 -16.13
N ALA A 373 -6.54 29.32 -16.13
CA ALA A 373 -7.46 28.70 -17.09
C ALA A 373 -8.87 29.30 -17.00
N LYS A 374 -9.34 29.63 -15.78
CA LYS A 374 -10.61 30.33 -15.57
C LYS A 374 -10.54 31.80 -16.01
N ALA A 375 -9.43 32.49 -15.77
CA ALA A 375 -9.25 33.88 -16.16
C ALA A 375 -9.13 34.07 -17.68
N LYS A 376 -8.48 33.13 -18.38
CA LYS A 376 -8.39 33.11 -19.86
C LYS A 376 -9.74 32.90 -20.56
N LYS A 377 -10.77 32.41 -19.86
CA LYS A 377 -12.16 32.44 -20.34
C LYS A 377 -12.77 33.86 -20.35
N HIS A 378 -12.14 34.87 -19.74
CA HIS A 378 -12.70 36.22 -19.55
C HIS A 378 -11.84 37.41 -20.04
N CYS A 379 -10.60 37.22 -20.52
CA CYS A 379 -9.81 38.31 -21.13
C CYS A 379 -8.82 37.82 -22.19
N THR A 380 -8.66 38.61 -23.26
CA THR A 380 -7.61 38.49 -24.28
C THR A 380 -6.22 38.80 -23.71
N MET A 381 -5.31 37.88 -24.01
CA MET A 381 -3.84 37.89 -23.88
C MET A 381 -3.18 39.10 -23.22
N THR A 382 -2.60 38.86 -22.04
CA THR A 382 -1.33 39.45 -21.65
C THR A 382 -0.33 38.33 -21.36
N GLU A 383 0.88 38.51 -21.88
CA GLU A 383 2.03 37.61 -21.75
C GLU A 383 2.35 37.42 -20.25
N GLN A 384 2.31 36.17 -19.79
CA GLN A 384 2.68 35.82 -18.41
C GLN A 384 4.15 35.45 -18.36
N GLU A 385 4.93 36.34 -17.73
CA GLU A 385 6.20 35.97 -17.13
C GLU A 385 5.99 35.05 -15.91
N ASP A 386 6.98 34.19 -15.68
CA ASP A 386 7.25 33.47 -14.43
C ASP A 386 6.59 32.09 -14.22
N ASN A 387 6.92 31.13 -15.11
CA ASN A 387 7.64 29.88 -14.79
C ASN A 387 7.83 29.06 -16.09
N ARG A 388 8.93 29.28 -16.85
CA ARG A 388 9.11 28.67 -18.20
C ARG A 388 9.18 27.14 -18.21
N ASP A 389 9.32 26.52 -17.04
CA ASP A 389 9.62 25.09 -16.92
C ASP A 389 8.39 24.24 -16.50
N TYR A 390 7.19 24.82 -16.34
CA TYR A 390 5.98 24.06 -15.97
C TYR A 390 4.72 24.52 -16.74
N GLU A 391 4.13 23.60 -17.50
CA GLU A 391 2.85 23.74 -18.18
C GLU A 391 1.81 22.81 -17.54
N GLY A 392 0.80 23.38 -16.88
CA GLY A 392 -0.31 22.62 -16.31
C GLY A 392 -1.51 22.53 -17.26
N LEU A 393 -2.03 21.33 -17.48
CA LEU A 393 -3.18 21.05 -18.34
C LEU A 393 -4.33 20.46 -17.52
N VAL A 394 -5.31 21.30 -17.21
CA VAL A 394 -6.47 20.94 -16.36
C VAL A 394 -7.42 20.04 -17.13
N ASN A 395 -7.75 18.88 -16.55
CA ASN A 395 -8.74 17.92 -17.06
C ASN A 395 -8.50 17.39 -18.48
N ALA A 396 -7.35 17.69 -19.07
CA ALA A 396 -6.95 17.27 -20.41
C ALA A 396 -6.81 15.74 -20.52
N LYS A 397 -6.78 15.25 -21.75
CA LYS A 397 -6.65 13.83 -22.10
C LYS A 397 -5.63 13.66 -23.21
N VAL A 398 -4.83 12.61 -23.12
CA VAL A 398 -3.96 12.21 -24.23
C VAL A 398 -4.81 11.41 -25.22
N ILE A 399 -4.76 11.82 -26.49
CA ILE A 399 -5.44 11.16 -27.61
C ILE A 399 -4.50 10.14 -28.24
N GLU A 400 -3.30 10.59 -28.63
CA GLU A 400 -2.33 9.79 -29.36
C GLU A 400 -0.91 10.14 -28.91
N ILE A 401 -0.04 9.13 -28.90
CA ILE A 401 1.41 9.31 -28.77
C ILE A 401 2.03 8.67 -29.99
N THR A 402 2.70 9.48 -30.79
CA THR A 402 3.39 9.02 -31.99
C THR A 402 4.83 8.59 -31.67
N PRO A 403 5.44 7.70 -32.47
CA PRO A 403 6.77 7.16 -32.19
C PRO A 403 7.90 8.19 -32.14
N ASP A 404 7.72 9.37 -32.74
CA ASP A 404 8.72 10.46 -32.71
C ASP A 404 8.62 11.31 -31.43
N GLY A 405 7.73 10.96 -30.51
CA GLY A 405 7.52 11.66 -29.24
C GLY A 405 6.57 12.86 -29.33
N MET A 406 5.81 13.03 -30.41
CA MET A 406 4.69 13.98 -30.42
C MET A 406 3.47 13.38 -29.71
N VAL A 407 2.87 14.17 -28.83
CA VAL A 407 1.67 13.84 -28.06
C VAL A 407 0.55 14.79 -28.44
N ASP A 408 -0.59 14.21 -28.81
CA ASP A 408 -1.83 14.91 -29.09
C ASP A 408 -2.69 14.93 -27.84
N ILE A 409 -3.07 16.13 -27.40
CA ILE A 409 -3.73 16.34 -26.11
C ILE A 409 -5.02 17.12 -26.33
N GLU A 410 -6.15 16.50 -25.99
CA GLU A 410 -7.46 17.15 -25.91
C GLU A 410 -7.54 17.96 -24.60
N LEU A 411 -7.74 19.27 -24.70
CA LEU A 411 -7.99 20.16 -23.58
C LEU A 411 -9.45 20.07 -23.10
N GLU A 412 -9.74 20.57 -21.89
CA GLU A 412 -11.10 20.55 -21.32
C GLU A 412 -12.14 21.30 -22.19
N ASN A 413 -11.71 22.26 -22.99
CA ASN A 413 -12.57 23.00 -23.92
C ASN A 413 -12.79 22.29 -25.27
N GLY A 414 -12.17 21.12 -25.50
CA GLY A 414 -12.22 20.37 -26.75
C GLY A 414 -11.13 20.73 -27.77
N ASP A 415 -10.28 21.73 -27.50
CA ASP A 415 -9.16 22.07 -28.38
C ASP A 415 -8.10 20.98 -28.31
N ILE A 416 -7.47 20.67 -29.45
CA ILE A 416 -6.35 19.73 -29.52
C ILE A 416 -5.06 20.53 -29.61
N ILE A 417 -4.12 20.23 -28.72
CA ILE A 417 -2.76 20.77 -28.74
C ILE A 417 -1.75 19.66 -28.96
N HIS A 418 -0.63 20.02 -29.58
CA HIS A 418 0.47 19.10 -29.87
C HIS A 418 1.69 19.47 -29.03
N ARG A 419 2.32 18.47 -28.38
CA ARG A 419 3.52 18.68 -27.57
C ARG A 419 4.55 17.60 -27.88
N ARG A 420 5.77 18.01 -28.18
CA ARG A 420 6.91 17.08 -28.23
C ARG A 420 7.40 16.80 -26.83
N VAL A 421 7.54 15.53 -26.48
CA VAL A 421 7.99 15.08 -25.16
C VAL A 421 9.10 14.06 -25.33
N SER A 422 10.06 14.06 -24.41
CA SER A 422 11.15 13.09 -24.39
C SER A 422 10.90 11.94 -23.41
N LYS A 423 9.99 12.16 -22.45
CA LYS A 423 9.64 11.20 -21.38
C LYS A 423 8.17 11.34 -21.01
N ILE A 424 7.54 10.22 -20.67
CA ILE A 424 6.16 10.16 -20.16
C ILE A 424 6.16 9.40 -18.83
N LYS A 425 5.52 9.97 -17.81
CA LYS A 425 5.38 9.37 -16.48
C LYS A 425 3.90 9.27 -16.11
N LEU A 426 3.35 8.06 -16.15
CA LEU A 426 1.97 7.78 -15.75
C LEU A 426 1.90 7.57 -14.22
N ARG A 427 1.14 8.43 -13.53
CA ARG A 427 0.98 8.47 -12.06
C ARG A 427 -0.49 8.55 -11.65
N THR A 428 -1.32 7.71 -12.28
CA THR A 428 -2.78 7.65 -12.11
C THR A 428 -3.25 6.81 -10.91
N GLY A 429 -2.32 6.35 -10.08
CA GLY A 429 -2.59 5.47 -8.95
C GLY A 429 -2.38 3.99 -9.28
N ARG A 430 -2.57 3.14 -8.28
CA ARG A 430 -2.35 1.69 -8.36
C ARG A 430 -3.59 0.94 -7.85
N SER A 431 -3.75 -0.30 -8.27
CA SER A 431 -4.78 -1.24 -7.85
C SER A 431 -4.16 -2.60 -7.52
N GLY A 432 -4.77 -3.33 -6.59
CA GLY A 432 -4.49 -4.73 -6.33
C GLY A 432 -5.22 -5.65 -7.28
N CYS A 433 -5.03 -6.94 -7.05
CA CYS A 433 -5.63 -8.02 -7.81
C CYS A 433 -5.72 -9.25 -6.92
N LEU A 434 -6.79 -10.02 -7.06
CA LEU A 434 -7.00 -11.30 -6.40
C LEU A 434 -7.13 -12.46 -7.40
N ASP A 435 -6.56 -12.35 -8.61
CA ASP A 435 -6.61 -13.38 -9.66
C ASP A 435 -6.01 -14.72 -9.22
N TYR A 436 -5.17 -14.69 -8.17
CA TYR A 436 -4.62 -15.89 -7.55
C TYR A 436 -5.59 -16.59 -6.59
N VAL A 437 -6.78 -16.03 -6.33
CA VAL A 437 -7.81 -16.64 -5.49
C VAL A 437 -8.92 -17.18 -6.38
N CYS A 438 -9.25 -18.46 -6.23
CA CYS A 438 -10.32 -19.05 -7.02
C CYS A 438 -11.67 -18.36 -6.71
N PRO A 439 -12.50 -18.08 -7.72
CA PRO A 439 -13.79 -17.37 -7.56
C PRO A 439 -14.72 -17.98 -6.54
N ARG A 440 -14.75 -19.32 -6.46
CA ARG A 440 -15.56 -20.03 -5.47
C ARG A 440 -15.17 -19.71 -4.03
N VAL A 441 -13.90 -19.38 -3.80
CA VAL A 441 -13.38 -18.93 -2.51
C VAL A 441 -13.80 -17.48 -2.23
N LEU A 442 -14.18 -16.72 -3.26
CA LEU A 442 -14.64 -15.33 -3.17
C LEU A 442 -16.17 -15.20 -3.34
N ASN A 443 -16.93 -16.31 -3.23
CA ASN A 443 -18.34 -16.43 -3.67
C ASN A 443 -19.32 -15.35 -3.17
N HIS A 444 -18.96 -14.51 -2.19
CA HIS A 444 -19.80 -13.41 -1.70
C HIS A 444 -19.51 -12.04 -2.32
N ILE A 445 -18.45 -11.87 -3.09
CA ILE A 445 -18.09 -10.56 -3.64
C ILE A 445 -18.89 -10.24 -4.94
N ASN A 446 -19.53 -11.24 -5.57
CA ASN A 446 -19.95 -11.11 -6.98
C ASN A 446 -21.28 -11.79 -7.36
N GLU A 447 -22.27 -11.91 -6.47
CA GLU A 447 -23.59 -12.49 -6.86
C GLU A 447 -24.34 -11.68 -7.93
N ASP A 448 -24.02 -10.38 -8.12
CA ASP A 448 -24.67 -9.48 -9.09
C ASP A 448 -23.85 -9.16 -10.34
N ALA A 449 -22.58 -9.57 -10.42
CA ALA A 449 -21.75 -9.36 -11.60
C ALA A 449 -21.92 -10.56 -12.55
N GLY A 450 -22.72 -10.40 -13.60
CA GLY A 450 -22.83 -11.41 -14.67
C GLY A 450 -21.44 -11.88 -15.13
N ASP A 451 -21.35 -13.14 -15.58
CA ASP A 451 -20.19 -14.02 -15.82
C ASP A 451 -18.83 -13.45 -16.34
N ASN A 452 -18.67 -12.15 -16.59
CA ASN A 452 -17.51 -11.55 -17.26
C ASN A 452 -16.75 -10.44 -16.51
N GLU A 453 -17.17 -9.98 -15.32
CA GLU A 453 -16.42 -8.94 -14.58
C GLU A 453 -15.81 -9.51 -13.29
N TYR A 454 -14.78 -10.35 -13.46
CA TYR A 454 -13.91 -10.74 -12.35
C TYR A 454 -13.26 -9.49 -11.75
N LEU A 455 -13.02 -9.54 -10.43
CA LEU A 455 -12.31 -8.56 -9.59
C LEU A 455 -10.82 -8.41 -9.97
N SER A 456 -10.56 -8.12 -11.24
CA SER A 456 -9.22 -7.90 -11.81
C SER A 456 -8.58 -6.61 -11.29
N HIS A 457 -9.40 -5.70 -10.75
CA HIS A 457 -9.00 -4.41 -10.19
C HIS A 457 -9.56 -4.23 -8.78
N ILE A 458 -8.74 -4.52 -7.77
CA ILE A 458 -9.06 -4.27 -6.37
C ILE A 458 -8.52 -2.91 -5.97
N THR A 459 -9.36 -2.08 -5.37
CA THR A 459 -8.95 -0.87 -4.68
C THR A 459 -9.07 -1.06 -3.18
N LYS A 460 -8.54 -0.12 -2.40
CA LYS A 460 -8.67 -0.13 -0.93
C LYS A 460 -10.11 -0.13 -0.41
N ASN A 461 -11.09 0.24 -1.24
CA ASN A 461 -12.49 0.27 -0.86
C ASN A 461 -13.28 -0.92 -1.40
N THR A 462 -12.75 -1.66 -2.38
CA THR A 462 -13.50 -2.66 -3.15
C THR A 462 -14.16 -3.70 -2.24
N ILE A 463 -13.38 -4.44 -1.44
CA ILE A 463 -13.91 -5.46 -0.53
C ILE A 463 -14.82 -4.85 0.54
N ARG A 464 -14.49 -3.64 1.01
CA ARG A 464 -15.24 -2.97 2.08
C ARG A 464 -16.62 -2.51 1.62
N ASP A 465 -16.73 -2.07 0.37
CA ASP A 465 -17.98 -1.57 -0.22
C ASP A 465 -18.85 -2.73 -0.74
N GLU A 466 -18.24 -3.86 -1.10
CA GLU A 466 -18.93 -5.04 -1.68
C GLU A 466 -19.46 -6.02 -0.62
N LEU A 467 -18.86 -6.08 0.58
CA LEU A 467 -19.23 -7.06 1.61
C LEU A 467 -19.86 -6.40 2.85
N ASP A 468 -21.15 -6.66 3.03
CA ASP A 468 -21.90 -6.21 4.21
C ASP A 468 -21.28 -6.70 5.52
N GLY A 469 -21.06 -5.78 6.46
CA GLY A 469 -20.45 -6.10 7.75
C GLY A 469 -18.96 -6.42 7.71
N PHE A 470 -18.30 -6.36 6.55
CA PHE A 470 -16.86 -6.65 6.45
C PHE A 470 -16.01 -5.75 7.37
N SER A 471 -16.40 -4.49 7.52
CA SER A 471 -15.72 -3.55 8.41
C SER A 471 -15.72 -3.98 9.89
N SER A 472 -16.59 -4.89 10.33
CA SER A 472 -16.64 -5.35 11.73
C SER A 472 -16.00 -6.73 11.96
N ASN A 473 -15.69 -7.51 10.92
CA ASN A 473 -15.14 -8.86 11.08
C ASN A 473 -13.99 -9.23 10.12
N LEU A 474 -13.69 -8.43 9.09
CA LEU A 474 -12.64 -8.62 8.09
C LEU A 474 -12.61 -10.00 7.42
N LYS A 475 -13.74 -10.70 7.42
CA LYS A 475 -13.93 -12.04 6.89
C LYS A 475 -14.57 -11.93 5.51
N ILE A 476 -13.93 -12.50 4.49
CA ILE A 476 -14.45 -12.57 3.11
C ILE A 476 -15.43 -13.74 2.99
N THR A 477 -15.00 -14.93 3.42
CA THR A 477 -15.79 -16.16 3.48
C THR A 477 -15.39 -16.95 4.72
N ASP A 478 -15.97 -18.14 4.93
CA ASP A 478 -15.48 -19.02 5.98
C ASP A 478 -13.97 -19.27 5.83
N LYS A 479 -13.21 -18.94 6.90
CA LYS A 479 -11.76 -19.12 7.01
C LYS A 479 -10.89 -18.33 6.01
N VAL A 480 -11.45 -17.33 5.33
CA VAL A 480 -10.72 -16.41 4.45
C VAL A 480 -10.89 -14.98 4.92
N TYR A 481 -9.78 -14.30 5.15
CA TYR A 481 -9.74 -12.95 5.74
C TYR A 481 -8.94 -11.99 4.85
N ALA A 482 -9.16 -10.69 4.98
CA ALA A 482 -8.33 -9.67 4.34
C ALA A 482 -7.91 -8.57 5.32
N ILE A 483 -6.64 -8.18 5.24
CA ILE A 483 -6.03 -7.18 6.14
C ILE A 483 -5.17 -6.16 5.38
N GLY A 484 -4.86 -5.05 6.05
CA GLY A 484 -4.02 -3.98 5.51
C GLY A 484 -4.73 -3.21 4.40
N SER A 485 -4.03 -2.87 3.33
CA SER A 485 -4.64 -2.02 2.30
C SER A 485 -5.80 -2.67 1.53
N LEU A 486 -5.96 -4.00 1.59
CA LEU A 486 -7.14 -4.70 1.08
C LEU A 486 -8.39 -4.45 1.94
N SER A 487 -8.22 -4.30 3.25
CA SER A 487 -9.30 -3.93 4.16
C SER A 487 -9.58 -2.44 4.19
N GLY A 488 -8.76 -1.62 3.52
CA GLY A 488 -8.85 -0.15 3.47
C GLY A 488 -7.76 0.58 4.28
N ASP A 489 -6.90 -0.16 4.97
CA ASP A 489 -5.93 0.40 5.90
C ASP A 489 -4.63 0.73 5.18
N THR A 490 -4.46 2.00 4.83
CA THR A 490 -3.33 2.45 3.99
C THR A 490 -2.12 2.95 4.76
N LEU A 491 -2.22 3.07 6.09
CA LEU A 491 -1.11 3.50 6.96
C LEU A 491 -0.72 2.36 7.89
N VAL A 492 0.59 2.13 8.03
CA VAL A 492 1.15 1.02 8.82
C VAL A 492 0.72 1.10 10.28
N ARG A 493 0.68 2.30 10.86
CA ARG A 493 0.15 2.53 12.21
C ARG A 493 -1.28 2.02 12.41
N PHE A 494 -2.13 2.14 11.40
CA PHE A 494 -3.56 1.88 11.51
C PHE A 494 -3.96 0.44 11.19
N MET A 495 -3.23 -0.24 10.30
CA MET A 495 -3.52 -1.65 9.97
C MET A 495 -3.35 -2.63 11.15
N LEU A 496 -2.80 -2.17 12.29
CA LEU A 496 -2.58 -3.03 13.46
C LEU A 496 -3.90 -3.53 14.06
N GLY A 497 -4.94 -2.69 14.11
CA GLY A 497 -6.25 -3.05 14.64
C GLY A 497 -6.88 -4.20 13.86
N GLY A 498 -6.96 -4.08 12.54
CA GLY A 498 -7.44 -5.14 11.66
C GLY A 498 -6.66 -6.45 11.80
N CYS A 499 -5.33 -6.39 11.99
CA CYS A 499 -4.53 -7.59 12.24
C CYS A 499 -4.86 -8.24 13.59
N MET A 500 -5.09 -7.45 14.64
CA MET A 500 -5.50 -7.97 15.95
C MET A 500 -6.89 -8.60 15.90
N LEU A 501 -7.83 -8.03 15.15
CA LEU A 501 -9.16 -8.60 14.94
C LEU A 501 -9.09 -9.97 14.23
N VAL A 502 -8.34 -10.07 13.15
CA VAL A 502 -8.15 -11.35 12.46
C VAL A 502 -7.39 -12.35 13.32
N ALA A 503 -6.38 -11.92 14.08
CA ALA A 503 -5.68 -12.79 15.01
C ALA A 503 -6.60 -13.33 16.12
N GLN A 504 -7.47 -12.49 16.69
CA GLN A 504 -8.48 -12.93 17.66
C GLN A 504 -9.33 -14.07 17.09
N GLN A 505 -9.82 -13.92 15.86
CA GLN A 505 -10.67 -14.93 15.22
C GLN A 505 -9.92 -16.22 14.89
N LEU A 506 -8.64 -16.13 14.53
CA LEU A 506 -7.79 -17.28 14.23
C LEU A 506 -7.31 -18.02 15.50
N MET A 507 -7.20 -17.32 16.63
CA MET A 507 -6.70 -17.88 17.89
C MET A 507 -7.82 -18.32 18.84
N SER A 508 -9.07 -17.91 18.58
CA SER A 508 -10.22 -18.33 19.35
C SER A 508 -10.59 -19.79 19.03
N PRO A 509 -11.03 -20.57 20.04
CA PRO A 509 -11.36 -21.99 19.89
C PRO A 509 -12.62 -22.28 19.08
#